data_AF-A0A2V9Y636-F1
#
_entry.id   AF-A0A2V9Y636-F1
#
_cell.length_a   1.000
_cell.length_b   1.000
_cell.length_c   1.000
_cell.angle_alpha   90.00
_cell.angle_beta   90.00
_cell.angle_gamma   90.00
#
_symmetry.space_group_name_H-M   'P 1'
#
loop_
_entity.id
_entity.type
_entity.pdbx_description
1 polymer ?
#
loop_
_entity_poly.entity_id
_entity_poly.type
_entity_poly.pdbx_seq_one_letter_code
_entity_poly.pdbx_strand_id
1 'polypeptide(L)'
;IVRLYRRENPEDEAGSGSLVKPSFPKGKYADVLGLCKVATLDEIETQGWSLNPGRYVGVAEGAVEDFEFSERLEELNEELETLNAQAHDLEQTIARNVGQILGE
;
A
#
# COMPACT_ATOMS: atom_id res chain seq x y z
N ILE A 1 5.37 -2.01 20.67
CA ILE A 1 6.56 -2.62 20.01
C ILE A 1 7.86 -1.98 20.46
N VAL A 2 8.04 -0.65 20.32
CA VAL A 2 9.28 0.05 20.73
C VAL A 2 9.68 -0.22 22.19
N ARG A 3 8.72 -0.25 23.13
CA ARG A 3 8.98 -0.63 24.53
C ARG A 3 9.56 -2.04 24.67
N LEU A 4 9.06 -3.01 23.90
CA LEU A 4 9.61 -4.37 23.88
C LEU A 4 11.06 -4.39 23.39
N TYR A 5 11.41 -3.56 22.41
CA TYR A 5 12.79 -3.41 21.92
C TYR A 5 13.70 -2.85 23.03
N ARG A 6 13.20 -1.89 23.79
CA ARG A 6 13.89 -1.30 24.96
C ARG A 6 13.88 -2.18 26.20
N ARG A 7 13.28 -3.38 26.15
CA ARG A 7 13.09 -4.29 27.30
C ARG A 7 12.23 -3.69 28.42
N GLU A 8 11.34 -2.78 28.06
CA GLU A 8 10.32 -2.22 28.93
C GLU A 8 9.01 -3.02 28.83
N ASN A 9 8.13 -2.85 29.82
CA ASN A 9 6.78 -3.40 29.76
C ASN A 9 6.03 -2.83 28.55
N PRO A 10 5.30 -3.65 27.78
CA PRO A 10 4.46 -3.15 26.71
C PRO A 10 3.36 -2.24 27.27
N GLU A 11 3.02 -1.22 26.49
CA GLU A 11 1.90 -0.34 26.78
C GLU A 11 0.72 -0.79 25.91
N ASP A 12 -0.38 -1.14 26.56
CA ASP A 12 -1.60 -1.65 25.91
C ASP A 12 -2.89 -1.05 26.50
N GLU A 13 -2.80 0.08 27.20
CA GLU A 13 -3.94 0.78 27.83
C GLU A 13 -5.06 1.10 26.83
N ALA A 14 -4.72 1.33 25.56
CA ALA A 14 -5.66 1.54 24.46
C ALA A 14 -6.27 0.24 23.88
N GLY A 15 -6.09 -0.91 24.56
CA GLY A 15 -6.64 -2.19 24.12
C GLY A 15 -5.85 -2.91 23.02
N SER A 16 -4.62 -2.50 22.74
CA SER A 16 -3.77 -3.11 21.69
C SER A 16 -3.17 -4.47 22.08
N GLY A 17 -3.36 -4.92 23.32
CA GLY A 17 -2.72 -6.13 23.84
C GLY A 17 -3.06 -7.40 23.03
N SER A 18 -4.29 -7.52 22.55
CA SER A 18 -4.73 -8.64 21.70
C SER A 18 -4.08 -8.64 20.31
N LEU A 19 -3.70 -7.46 19.79
CA LEU A 19 -3.05 -7.31 18.49
C LEU A 19 -1.54 -7.57 18.57
N VAL A 20 -0.92 -7.25 19.70
CA VAL A 20 0.54 -7.35 19.89
C VAL A 20 0.96 -8.75 20.35
N LYS A 21 0.18 -9.41 21.22
CA LYS A 21 0.51 -10.73 21.79
C LYS A 21 0.84 -11.81 20.74
N PRO A 22 0.11 -11.95 19.62
CA PRO A 22 0.42 -12.97 18.61
C PRO A 22 1.80 -12.78 17.97
N SER A 23 2.22 -11.53 17.76
CA SER A 23 3.52 -11.20 17.15
C SER A 23 4.69 -11.32 18.14
N PHE A 24 4.43 -11.18 19.44
CA PHE A 24 5.44 -11.23 20.50
C PHE A 24 5.01 -12.16 21.64
N PRO A 25 4.88 -13.47 21.42
CA PRO A 25 4.30 -14.41 22.40
C PRO A 25 5.12 -14.54 23.68
N LYS A 26 6.42 -14.21 23.63
CA LYS A 26 7.33 -14.20 24.78
C LYS A 26 7.43 -12.82 25.47
N GLY A 27 6.65 -11.83 25.03
CA GLY A 27 6.77 -10.44 25.52
C GLY A 27 8.14 -9.83 25.27
N LYS A 28 8.85 -10.29 24.23
CA LYS A 28 10.17 -9.79 23.84
C LYS A 28 10.13 -9.37 22.39
N TYR A 29 10.89 -8.33 22.07
CA TYR A 29 11.04 -7.87 20.69
C TYR A 29 11.62 -8.96 19.78
N ALA A 30 11.13 -8.96 18.55
CA ALA A 30 11.66 -9.69 17.41
C ALA A 30 11.35 -8.87 16.15
N ASP A 31 12.16 -9.04 15.11
CA ASP A 31 11.77 -8.57 13.78
C ASP A 31 10.61 -9.43 13.29
N VAL A 32 9.57 -8.80 12.75
CA VAL A 32 8.34 -9.45 12.27
C VAL A 32 8.02 -8.87 10.90
N LEU A 33 8.00 -9.75 9.89
CA LEU A 33 7.70 -9.37 8.50
C LEU A 33 6.37 -8.63 8.40
N GLY A 34 6.35 -7.53 7.64
CA GLY A 34 5.17 -6.67 7.49
C GLY A 34 4.79 -5.86 8.73
N LEU A 35 5.49 -5.99 9.88
CA LEU A 35 5.15 -5.29 11.12
C LEU A 35 6.29 -4.40 11.65
N CYS A 36 7.48 -4.94 11.89
CA CYS A 36 8.60 -4.17 12.40
C CYS A 36 9.96 -4.82 12.17
N LYS A 37 10.99 -4.00 12.00
CA LYS A 37 12.41 -4.40 11.94
C LYS A 37 13.30 -3.34 12.59
N VAL A 38 14.39 -3.74 13.23
CA VAL A 38 15.50 -2.83 13.58
C VAL A 38 16.44 -2.72 12.38
N ALA A 39 16.58 -1.49 11.85
CA ALA A 39 17.53 -1.18 10.79
C ALA A 39 18.79 -0.50 11.34
N THR A 40 19.95 -0.90 10.84
CA THR A 40 21.24 -0.27 11.08
C THR A 40 21.41 1.00 10.26
N LEU A 41 22.36 1.87 10.63
CA LEU A 41 22.68 3.06 9.84
C LEU A 41 23.19 2.70 8.44
N ASP A 42 23.99 1.64 8.31
CA ASP A 42 24.48 1.14 7.03
C ASP A 42 23.31 0.69 6.13
N GLU A 43 22.32 -0.04 6.68
CA GLU A 43 21.10 -0.39 5.95
C GLU A 43 20.33 0.85 5.50
N ILE A 44 20.23 1.88 6.34
CA ILE A 44 19.54 3.14 6.01
C ILE A 44 20.28 3.90 4.90
N GLU A 45 21.60 3.96 4.96
CA GLU A 45 22.43 4.60 3.95
C GLU A 45 22.27 3.91 2.59
N THR A 46 22.31 2.56 2.55
CA THR A 46 22.10 1.81 1.30
C THR A 46 20.70 2.02 0.69
N GLN A 47 19.71 2.39 1.50
CA GLN A 47 18.36 2.76 1.06
C GLN A 47 18.21 4.26 0.74
N GLY A 48 19.31 5.01 0.65
CA GLY A 48 19.31 6.44 0.32
C GLY A 48 18.71 7.31 1.43
N TRP A 49 18.90 6.93 2.70
CA TRP A 49 18.36 7.62 3.88
C TRP A 49 16.82 7.68 3.96
N SER A 50 16.12 6.92 3.11
CA SER A 50 14.67 6.82 3.15
C SER A 50 14.22 6.02 4.38
N LEU A 51 13.42 6.61 5.26
CA LEU A 51 12.86 5.93 6.44
C LEU A 51 11.53 5.22 6.18
N ASN A 52 11.11 5.08 4.91
CA ASN A 52 9.90 4.33 4.55
C ASN A 52 10.00 2.86 5.03
N PRO A 53 9.14 2.40 5.95
CA PRO A 53 9.26 1.09 6.58
C PRO A 53 9.25 -0.08 5.60
N GLY A 54 8.52 0.04 4.48
CA GLY A 54 8.45 -0.99 3.43
C GLY A 54 9.81 -1.36 2.83
N ARG A 55 10.83 -0.50 2.95
CA ARG A 55 12.21 -0.80 2.51
C ARG A 55 12.96 -1.77 3.43
N TYR A 56 12.48 -1.98 4.65
CA TYR A 56 13.19 -2.72 5.70
C TYR A 56 12.38 -3.90 6.24
N VAL A 57 11.07 -3.72 6.40
CA VAL A 57 10.20 -4.62 7.18
C VAL A 57 9.75 -5.84 6.36
N GLY A 58 9.90 -5.80 5.04
CA GLY A 58 9.40 -6.85 4.14
C GLY A 58 7.87 -6.94 4.16
N VAL A 59 7.33 -7.98 3.53
CA VAL A 59 5.89 -8.25 3.47
C VAL A 59 5.62 -9.46 4.35
N ALA A 60 4.57 -9.40 5.19
CA ALA A 60 4.10 -10.57 5.92
C ALA A 60 3.78 -11.69 4.91
N GLU A 61 3.96 -12.95 5.29
CA GLU A 61 3.42 -14.08 4.53
C GLU A 61 1.88 -13.99 4.54
N GLY A 62 1.33 -13.22 3.62
CA GLY A 62 -0.09 -13.23 3.26
C GLY A 62 -0.32 -14.22 2.15
N ALA A 63 -1.60 -14.51 1.87
CA ALA A 63 -1.95 -15.09 0.58
C ALA A 63 -1.41 -14.12 -0.48
N VAL A 64 -0.35 -14.53 -1.17
CA VAL A 64 -0.04 -13.94 -2.47
C VAL A 64 -1.31 -14.23 -3.26
N GLU A 65 -2.13 -13.21 -3.50
CA GLU A 65 -3.10 -13.33 -4.58
C GLU A 65 -2.24 -13.61 -5.80
N ASP A 66 -2.32 -14.85 -6.26
CA ASP A 66 -1.65 -15.34 -7.46
C ASP A 66 -2.40 -14.72 -8.64
N PHE A 67 -2.31 -13.39 -8.75
CA PHE A 67 -2.78 -12.67 -9.91
C PHE A 67 -1.56 -12.42 -10.78
N GLU A 68 -1.61 -12.91 -12.00
CA GLU A 68 -0.62 -12.59 -13.01
C GLU A 68 -0.72 -11.09 -13.29
N PHE A 69 0.29 -10.33 -12.84
CA PHE A 69 0.31 -8.87 -12.96
C PHE A 69 -0.03 -8.40 -14.37
N SER A 70 0.49 -9.12 -15.37
CA SER A 70 0.24 -8.84 -16.78
C SER A 70 -1.24 -8.98 -17.16
N GLU A 71 -1.91 -10.04 -16.69
CA GLU A 71 -3.34 -10.26 -16.96
C GLU A 71 -4.20 -9.17 -16.33
N ARG A 72 -3.92 -8.80 -15.06
CA ARG A 72 -4.68 -7.74 -14.39
C ARG A 72 -4.43 -6.38 -15.02
N LEU A 73 -3.21 -6.11 -15.47
CA LEU A 73 -2.88 -4.88 -16.17
C LEU A 73 -3.57 -4.80 -17.54
N GLU A 74 -3.63 -5.91 -18.27
CA GLU A 74 -4.34 -6.02 -19.54
C GLU A 74 -5.84 -5.75 -19.36
N GLU A 75 -6.48 -6.40 -18.39
CA GLU A 75 -7.90 -6.17 -18.05
C GLU A 75 -8.18 -4.68 -17.73
N LEU A 76 -7.33 -4.07 -16.89
CA LEU A 76 -7.48 -2.65 -16.54
C LEU A 76 -7.25 -1.72 -17.75
N ASN A 77 -6.36 -2.09 -18.67
CA ASN A 77 -6.11 -1.31 -19.87
C ASN A 77 -7.29 -1.40 -20.86
N GLU A 78 -7.88 -2.59 -21.04
CA GLU A 78 -9.08 -2.76 -21.85
C GLU A 78 -10.28 -1.96 -21.30
N GLU A 79 -10.44 -1.95 -19.97
CA GLU A 79 -11.46 -1.12 -19.31
C GLU A 79 -11.19 0.37 -19.56
N LEU A 80 -9.93 0.81 -19.42
CA LEU A 80 -9.53 2.19 -19.67
C LEU A 80 -9.78 2.62 -21.12
N GLU A 81 -9.47 1.77 -22.10
CA GLU A 81 -9.71 2.04 -23.52
C GLU A 81 -11.21 2.20 -23.82
N THR A 82 -12.04 1.35 -23.21
CA THR A 82 -13.50 1.44 -23.32
C THR A 82 -14.02 2.75 -22.73
N LEU A 83 -13.56 3.13 -21.55
CA LEU A 83 -13.93 4.39 -20.90
C LEU A 83 -13.48 5.61 -21.72
N ASN A 84 -12.30 5.55 -22.34
CA ASN A 84 -11.82 6.62 -23.21
C ASN A 84 -12.68 6.79 -24.47
N ALA A 85 -13.10 5.69 -25.10
CA ALA A 85 -14.00 5.74 -26.25
C ALA A 85 -15.34 6.40 -25.88
N GLN A 86 -15.94 5.97 -24.75
CA GLN A 86 -17.18 6.56 -24.23
C GLN A 86 -17.02 8.05 -23.90
N ALA A 87 -15.89 8.44 -23.30
CA ALA A 87 -15.59 9.83 -23.01
C ALA A 87 -15.52 10.69 -24.27
N HIS A 88 -14.93 10.17 -25.35
CA HIS A 88 -14.84 10.89 -26.62
C HIS A 88 -16.21 11.06 -27.30
N ASP A 89 -17.07 10.04 -27.25
CA ASP A 89 -18.44 10.15 -27.74
C ASP A 89 -19.25 11.22 -27.00
N LEU A 90 -19.08 11.29 -25.67
CA LEU A 90 -19.67 12.33 -24.84
C LEU A 90 -19.11 13.72 -25.17
N GLU A 91 -17.80 13.84 -25.35
CA GLU A 91 -17.13 15.08 -25.77
C GLU A 91 -17.70 15.59 -27.09
N GLN A 92 -17.79 14.75 -28.12
CA GLN A 92 -18.37 15.11 -29.42
C GLN A 92 -19.84 15.53 -29.29
N THR A 93 -20.61 14.83 -28.47
CA THR A 93 -22.01 15.15 -28.21
C THR A 93 -22.16 16.53 -27.57
N ILE A 94 -21.32 16.84 -26.58
CA ILE A 94 -21.28 18.14 -25.92
C ILE A 94 -20.89 19.23 -26.92
N ALA A 95 -19.84 19.03 -27.71
CA ALA A 95 -19.39 20.00 -28.71
C ALA A 95 -20.49 20.32 -29.74
N ARG A 96 -21.19 19.29 -30.25
CA ARG A 96 -22.33 19.46 -31.15
C ARG A 96 -23.46 20.26 -30.50
N ASN A 97 -23.82 19.95 -29.27
CA ASN A 97 -24.88 20.66 -28.54
C ASN A 97 -24.50 22.12 -28.29
N VAL A 98 -23.23 22.41 -27.99
CA VAL A 98 -22.73 23.78 -27.82
C VAL A 98 -22.83 24.57 -29.13
N GLY A 99 -22.41 24.01 -30.27
CA GLY A 99 -22.57 24.66 -31.58
C GLY A 99 -24.03 25.04 -31.87
N GLN A 100 -24.96 24.11 -31.63
CA GLN A 100 -26.40 24.36 -31.77
C GLN A 100 -26.92 25.49 -30.86
N ILE A 101 -26.41 25.59 -29.63
CA ILE A 101 -26.80 26.66 -28.69
C ILE A 101 -26.24 28.02 -29.12
N LEU A 102 -25.03 28.05 -29.66
CA LEU A 102 -24.35 29.27 -30.09
C LEU A 102 -24.82 29.77 -31.47
N GLY A 103 -25.58 28.97 -32.21
CA GLY A 103 -26.10 29.33 -33.53
C GLY A 103 -25.09 29.23 -34.65
N GLU A 104 -24.04 28.40 -34.46
CA GLU A 104 -23.09 27.98 -35.49
C GLU A 104 -23.54 26.68 -36.18
#